data_AF-A0A4R2QY50-F1
#
_entry.id   AF-A0A4R2QY50-F1
#
_cell.length_a   1.000
_cell.length_b   1.000
_cell.length_c   1.000
_cell.angle_alpha   90.00
_cell.angle_beta   90.00
_cell.angle_gamma   90.00
#
_symmetry.space_group_name_H-M   'P 1'
#
loop_
_entity.id
_entity.type
_entity.pdbx_description
1 polymer ?
#
loop_
_entity_poly.entity_id
_entity_poly.type
_entity_poly.pdbx_seq_one_letter_code
_entity_poly.pdbx_strand_id
1 'polypeptide(L)'
;MVMGKAARLLATATAAVLFGGGALVGSAQASTTADNPVFFVHGYGYDDGTSGGKNCANTWGDAVDYFAKQGLSASSLKTVAYYKGDVNCDVRIGKATLDTRIKDVAAKLANYIYDKHTSDGQSVDIVAHSMGGLITRVALLGSAKGWAGFPKKLDVGDVVTLGTPHQGISKPDANDDTQWKSMRPGSTFLDVLQEPKNQLGEKWASGTDWTLLASDEDATVSGESAMDKGNHADHKFRYKTGNDGKVSHSGLRKLTSGKYELRYWHASEGTSHDTSNGWAPVKAAYNAVAKNTDW
;
A
#
# COMPACT_ATOMS: atom_id res chain seq x y z
N MET A 1 42.67 -66.73 48.56
CA MET A 1 41.51 -67.56 48.95
C MET A 1 40.38 -67.25 47.96
N VAL A 2 40.09 -68.22 47.07
CA VAL A 2 38.78 -68.58 46.48
C VAL A 2 37.84 -67.47 45.92
N MET A 3 37.58 -67.59 44.60
CA MET A 3 36.33 -67.35 43.82
C MET A 3 35.58 -66.01 43.97
N GLY A 4 34.87 -65.46 42.98
CA GLY A 4 34.34 -66.00 41.73
C GLY A 4 33.65 -64.90 40.90
N LYS A 5 33.32 -65.25 39.66
CA LYS A 5 32.69 -64.40 38.62
C LYS A 5 31.26 -63.97 39.00
N ALA A 6 30.87 -62.76 38.57
CA ALA A 6 29.51 -62.50 38.08
C ALA A 6 29.51 -61.29 37.14
N ALA A 7 29.14 -61.53 35.88
CA ALA A 7 28.85 -60.50 34.90
C ALA A 7 27.51 -59.82 35.22
N ARG A 8 27.41 -58.51 35.03
CA ARG A 8 26.15 -57.82 34.80
C ARG A 8 26.31 -56.84 33.64
N LEU A 9 25.57 -57.12 32.58
CA LEU A 9 25.26 -56.15 31.53
C LEU A 9 24.59 -54.93 32.15
N LEU A 10 25.07 -53.74 31.78
CA LEU A 10 24.34 -52.49 31.91
C LEU A 10 24.22 -51.89 30.53
N ALA A 11 23.02 -51.98 29.97
CA ALA A 11 22.62 -51.30 28.76
C ALA A 11 22.63 -49.79 29.01
N THR A 12 23.43 -49.06 28.25
CA THR A 12 23.40 -47.60 28.17
C THR A 12 22.18 -47.18 27.36
N ALA A 13 21.15 -46.68 28.03
CA ALA A 13 20.06 -45.95 27.38
C ALA A 13 20.54 -44.51 27.09
N THR A 14 20.97 -44.26 25.86
CA THR A 14 21.18 -42.90 25.34
C THR A 14 19.80 -42.29 25.05
N ALA A 15 19.39 -41.32 25.88
CA ALA A 15 18.23 -40.49 25.60
C ALA A 15 18.53 -39.59 24.38
N ALA A 16 17.86 -39.87 23.26
CA ALA A 16 17.86 -38.98 22.10
C ALA A 16 16.99 -37.76 22.42
N VAL A 17 17.62 -36.60 22.63
CA VAL A 17 16.92 -35.31 22.66
C VAL A 17 16.54 -34.97 21.22
N LEU A 18 15.26 -35.18 20.90
CA LEU A 18 14.64 -34.64 19.69
C LEU A 18 14.61 -33.12 19.81
N PHE A 19 15.59 -32.44 19.21
CA PHE A 19 15.46 -31.02 18.91
C PHE A 19 14.42 -30.88 17.79
N GLY A 20 13.18 -30.61 18.20
CA GLY A 20 12.14 -30.16 17.30
C GLY A 20 12.58 -28.87 16.62
N GLY A 21 12.80 -28.94 15.31
CA GLY A 21 12.97 -27.77 14.46
C GLY A 21 11.68 -26.97 14.42
N GLY A 22 11.51 -26.05 15.37
CA GLY A 22 10.56 -24.97 15.25
C GLY A 22 11.09 -24.01 14.20
N ALA A 23 10.42 -23.95 13.05
CA ALA A 23 10.59 -22.85 12.12
C ALA A 23 10.31 -21.55 12.88
N LEU A 24 11.35 -20.74 13.07
CA LEU A 24 11.18 -19.35 13.51
C LEU A 24 10.39 -18.67 12.39
N VAL A 25 9.09 -18.53 12.59
CA VAL A 25 8.29 -17.53 11.87
C VAL A 25 8.94 -16.21 12.28
N GLY A 26 9.74 -15.64 11.37
CA GLY A 26 10.29 -14.32 11.55
C GLY A 26 9.14 -13.36 11.69
N SER A 27 8.83 -12.97 12.92
CA SER A 27 8.14 -11.73 13.21
C SER A 27 8.90 -10.65 12.44
N ALA A 28 8.22 -9.97 11.51
CA ALA A 28 8.77 -8.77 10.89
C ALA A 28 9.31 -7.89 12.01
N GLN A 29 10.63 -7.73 12.06
CA GLN A 29 11.24 -6.82 13.02
C GLN A 29 10.75 -5.44 12.62
N ALA A 30 9.94 -4.83 13.48
CA ALA A 30 9.59 -3.43 13.39
C ALA A 30 10.86 -2.63 13.13
N SER A 31 10.92 -1.96 11.98
CA SER A 31 11.96 -0.99 11.68
C SER A 31 11.85 0.13 12.71
N THR A 32 12.77 0.14 13.66
CA THR A 32 12.90 1.22 14.62
C THR A 32 13.29 2.51 13.88
N THR A 33 12.34 3.40 13.66
CA THR A 33 12.52 4.86 13.63
C THR A 33 13.60 5.42 12.69
N ALA A 34 13.81 4.83 11.51
CA ALA A 34 14.33 5.61 10.39
C ALA A 34 13.12 6.22 9.68
N ASP A 35 13.05 7.54 9.58
CA ASP A 35 12.02 8.25 8.79
C ASP A 35 12.17 7.82 7.32
N ASN A 36 11.54 6.70 6.95
CA ASN A 36 11.42 6.26 5.57
C ASN A 36 10.84 7.43 4.76
N PRO A 37 11.43 7.76 3.59
CA PRO A 37 10.81 8.74 2.71
C PRO A 37 9.41 8.26 2.32
N VAL A 38 8.42 9.14 2.47
CA VAL A 38 7.03 8.86 2.14
C VAL A 38 6.72 9.43 0.76
N PHE A 39 6.40 8.56 -0.19
CA PHE A 39 6.05 8.95 -1.55
C PHE A 39 4.54 9.08 -1.73
N PHE A 40 4.09 10.26 -2.17
CA PHE A 40 2.69 10.56 -2.46
C PHE A 40 2.41 10.42 -3.96
N VAL A 41 1.66 9.38 -4.34
CA VAL A 41 1.39 9.02 -5.75
C VAL A 41 -0.04 9.36 -6.12
N HIS A 42 -0.22 10.42 -6.92
CA HIS A 42 -1.56 10.93 -7.27
C HIS A 42 -2.33 10.02 -8.24
N GLY A 43 -3.61 10.34 -8.43
CA GLY A 43 -4.54 9.63 -9.28
C GLY A 43 -4.58 10.07 -10.75
N TYR A 44 -5.54 9.50 -11.46
CA TYR A 44 -5.82 9.74 -12.88
C TYR A 44 -6.22 11.20 -13.18
N GLY A 45 -5.92 11.62 -14.41
CA GLY A 45 -6.47 12.83 -15.00
C GLY A 45 -5.64 14.09 -14.73
N TYR A 46 -6.18 15.23 -15.13
CA TYR A 46 -5.53 16.53 -15.00
C TYR A 46 -6.30 17.42 -14.03
N ASP A 47 -5.63 18.40 -13.42
CA ASP A 47 -6.29 19.41 -12.61
C ASP A 47 -6.69 20.60 -13.48
N ASP A 48 -7.81 21.24 -13.12
CA ASP A 48 -8.21 22.49 -13.76
C ASP A 48 -7.08 23.52 -13.67
N GLY A 49 -6.75 24.14 -14.80
CA GLY A 49 -5.63 25.09 -14.90
C GLY A 49 -4.24 24.46 -14.98
N THR A 50 -4.11 23.14 -14.97
CA THR A 50 -2.82 22.43 -15.16
C THR A 50 -2.82 21.66 -16.47
N SER A 51 -2.17 22.21 -17.50
CA SER A 51 -2.19 21.62 -18.84
C SER A 51 -1.48 20.27 -18.88
N GLY A 52 -2.26 19.18 -18.92
CA GLY A 52 -1.73 17.83 -19.08
C GLY A 52 -1.11 17.22 -17.82
N GLY A 53 -1.52 17.64 -16.62
CA GLY A 53 -1.05 17.06 -15.37
C GLY A 53 -1.79 17.54 -14.12
N LYS A 54 -1.21 17.23 -12.96
CA LYS A 54 -1.67 17.57 -11.62
C LYS A 54 -0.79 18.64 -10.98
N ASN A 55 -1.40 19.46 -10.12
CA ASN A 55 -0.64 20.30 -9.21
C ASN A 55 -0.48 19.53 -7.89
N CYS A 56 0.73 19.01 -7.62
CA CYS A 56 0.96 18.18 -6.43
C CYS A 56 0.73 18.93 -5.12
N ALA A 57 1.01 20.24 -5.06
CA ALA A 57 0.70 21.05 -3.87
C ALA A 57 -0.82 21.09 -3.58
N ASN A 58 -1.66 21.23 -4.62
CA ASN A 58 -3.12 21.18 -4.45
C ASN A 58 -3.65 19.76 -4.20
N THR A 59 -2.94 18.76 -4.72
CA THR A 59 -3.32 17.35 -4.59
C THR A 59 -2.95 16.79 -3.21
N TRP A 60 -1.83 17.20 -2.65
CA TRP A 60 -1.29 16.59 -1.43
C TRP A 60 -1.07 17.54 -0.27
N GLY A 61 -1.28 18.86 -0.45
CA GLY A 61 -1.02 19.88 0.56
C GLY A 61 -1.58 19.53 1.93
N ASP A 62 -2.88 19.24 2.03
CA ASP A 62 -3.51 18.89 3.31
C ASP A 62 -2.87 17.66 3.99
N ALA A 63 -2.48 16.64 3.21
CA ALA A 63 -1.84 15.44 3.71
C ALA A 63 -0.39 15.67 4.13
N VAL A 64 0.39 16.36 3.29
CA VAL A 64 1.79 16.70 3.56
C VAL A 64 1.89 17.61 4.78
N ASP A 65 1.04 18.63 4.88
CA ASP A 65 0.99 19.53 6.03
C ASP A 65 0.61 18.79 7.31
N TYR A 66 -0.35 17.86 7.22
CA TYR A 66 -0.72 17.02 8.35
C TYR A 66 0.47 16.17 8.82
N PHE A 67 1.12 15.45 7.91
CA PHE A 67 2.24 14.56 8.22
C PHE A 67 3.41 15.35 8.82
N ALA A 68 3.74 16.50 8.24
CA ALA A 68 4.77 17.40 8.74
C ALA A 68 4.44 17.93 10.15
N LYS A 69 3.17 18.31 10.39
CA LYS A 69 2.70 18.75 11.71
C LYS A 69 2.74 17.64 12.76
N GLN A 70 2.62 16.37 12.35
CA GLN A 70 2.78 15.22 13.25
C GLN A 70 4.25 14.87 13.53
N GLY A 71 5.21 15.58 12.91
CA GLY A 71 6.64 15.46 13.21
C GLY A 71 7.48 14.76 12.14
N LEU A 72 6.89 14.28 11.04
CA LEU A 72 7.69 13.79 9.91
C LEU A 72 8.43 14.96 9.26
N SER A 73 9.70 14.75 8.91
CA SER A 73 10.49 15.77 8.22
C SER A 73 9.84 16.15 6.89
N ALA A 74 9.63 17.45 6.63
CA ALA A 74 9.15 17.91 5.32
C ALA A 74 10.06 17.44 4.16
N SER A 75 11.35 17.19 4.42
CA SER A 75 12.28 16.69 3.41
C SER A 75 12.14 15.19 3.12
N SER A 76 11.45 14.41 3.97
CA SER A 76 11.16 12.98 3.71
C SER A 76 9.83 12.77 3.01
N LEU A 77 8.96 13.79 2.96
CA LEU A 77 7.69 13.75 2.24
C LEU A 77 7.93 14.12 0.76
N LYS A 78 7.60 13.21 -0.17
CA LYS A 78 7.89 13.35 -1.61
C LYS A 78 6.65 13.16 -2.46
N THR A 79 6.20 14.21 -3.12
CA THR A 79 5.13 14.14 -4.12
C THR A 79 5.67 13.72 -5.49
N VAL A 80 5.01 12.75 -6.13
CA VAL A 80 5.47 12.14 -7.38
C VAL A 80 4.78 12.75 -8.59
N ALA A 81 5.56 13.30 -9.51
CA ALA A 81 5.15 13.67 -10.86
C ALA A 81 5.42 12.54 -11.85
N TYR A 82 4.39 12.11 -12.57
CA TYR A 82 4.52 11.14 -13.65
C TYR A 82 3.88 11.58 -14.98
N TYR A 83 2.89 12.47 -14.99
CA TYR A 83 2.42 13.10 -16.23
C TYR A 83 3.35 14.23 -16.67
N LYS A 84 3.34 14.50 -17.98
CA LYS A 84 4.16 15.55 -18.58
C LYS A 84 3.88 16.94 -17.97
N GLY A 85 2.62 17.25 -17.70
CA GLY A 85 2.18 18.55 -17.21
C GLY A 85 2.14 18.69 -15.70
N ASP A 86 2.59 17.70 -14.93
CA ASP A 86 2.58 17.81 -13.47
C ASP A 86 3.46 18.96 -13.00
N VAL A 87 3.03 19.70 -11.99
CA VAL A 87 3.74 20.86 -11.43
C VAL A 87 3.72 20.82 -9.91
N ASN A 88 4.67 21.55 -9.31
CA ASN A 88 4.83 21.65 -7.85
C ASN A 88 4.96 20.30 -7.15
N CYS A 89 5.62 19.34 -7.81
CA CYS A 89 5.93 18.03 -7.26
C CYS A 89 7.44 17.93 -6.93
N ASP A 90 7.79 17.10 -5.95
CA ASP A 90 9.17 16.96 -5.46
C ASP A 90 10.04 16.10 -6.37
N VAL A 91 9.47 15.04 -6.94
CA VAL A 91 10.20 14.08 -7.78
C VAL A 91 9.49 13.88 -9.11
N ARG A 92 10.27 13.73 -10.19
CA ARG A 92 9.74 13.43 -11.53
C ARG A 92 10.26 12.10 -12.03
N ILE A 93 9.35 11.17 -12.26
CA ILE A 93 9.67 9.83 -12.78
C ILE A 93 9.37 9.70 -14.28
N GLY A 94 8.63 10.63 -14.85
CA GLY A 94 8.18 10.51 -16.24
C GLY A 94 7.49 11.73 -16.83
N LYS A 95 6.99 11.51 -18.05
CA LYS A 95 6.23 12.45 -18.88
C LYS A 95 5.06 11.71 -19.57
N ALA A 96 4.33 10.92 -18.78
CA ALA A 96 3.18 10.16 -19.24
C ALA A 96 2.04 11.08 -19.73
N THR A 97 1.07 10.47 -20.42
CA THR A 97 -0.23 11.01 -20.79
C THR A 97 -1.33 10.03 -20.36
N LEU A 98 -2.60 10.37 -20.56
CA LEU A 98 -3.72 9.45 -20.31
C LEU A 98 -3.68 8.18 -21.18
N ASP A 99 -2.97 8.23 -22.32
CA ASP A 99 -2.77 7.07 -23.20
C ASP A 99 -1.54 6.22 -22.82
N THR A 100 -0.76 6.63 -21.82
CA THR A 100 0.35 5.82 -21.32
C THR A 100 -0.20 4.71 -20.42
N ARG A 101 0.13 3.44 -20.71
CA ARG A 101 -0.33 2.31 -19.89
C ARG A 101 0.10 2.48 -18.43
N ILE A 102 -0.78 2.12 -17.49
CA ILE A 102 -0.49 2.17 -16.05
C ILE A 102 0.79 1.36 -15.72
N LYS A 103 0.99 0.20 -16.37
CA LYS A 103 2.21 -0.61 -16.22
C LYS A 103 3.50 0.14 -16.54
N ASP A 104 3.49 0.99 -17.56
CA ASP A 104 4.69 1.74 -17.96
C ASP A 104 5.01 2.87 -16.97
N VAL A 105 3.98 3.45 -16.36
CA VAL A 105 4.14 4.41 -15.25
C VAL A 105 4.68 3.69 -14.00
N ALA A 106 4.11 2.54 -13.66
CA ALA A 106 4.54 1.72 -12.53
C ALA A 106 5.98 1.24 -12.64
N ALA A 107 6.43 0.85 -13.85
CA ALA A 107 7.83 0.51 -14.10
C ALA A 107 8.76 1.70 -13.79
N LYS A 108 8.37 2.92 -14.19
CA LYS A 108 9.16 4.12 -13.89
C LYS A 108 9.21 4.43 -12.39
N LEU A 109 8.09 4.26 -11.69
CA LEU A 109 8.07 4.41 -10.22
C LEU A 109 8.99 3.39 -9.55
N ALA A 110 8.89 2.12 -9.96
CA ALA A 110 9.72 1.04 -9.43
C ALA A 110 11.22 1.32 -9.65
N ASN A 111 11.64 1.66 -10.87
CA ASN A 111 13.05 1.97 -11.13
C ASN A 111 13.52 3.19 -10.34
N TYR A 112 12.70 4.23 -10.20
CA TYR A 112 13.07 5.41 -9.39
C TYR A 112 13.32 5.04 -7.93
N ILE A 113 12.40 4.30 -7.30
CA ILE A 113 12.55 3.84 -5.91
C ILE A 113 13.78 2.94 -5.79
N TYR A 114 13.99 2.04 -6.75
CA TYR A 114 15.14 1.15 -6.74
C TYR A 114 16.45 1.91 -6.80
N ASP A 115 16.61 2.79 -7.80
CA ASP A 115 17.84 3.52 -8.08
C ASP A 115 18.20 4.56 -7.01
N LYS A 116 17.21 5.03 -6.23
CA LYS A 116 17.39 6.09 -5.23
C LYS A 116 17.36 5.63 -3.79
N HIS A 117 16.83 4.44 -3.52
CA HIS A 117 16.61 3.95 -2.17
C HIS A 117 16.95 2.46 -2.04
N THR A 118 16.24 1.58 -2.76
CA THR A 118 16.40 0.13 -2.53
C THR A 118 17.81 -0.39 -2.88
N SER A 119 18.50 0.20 -3.86
CA SER A 119 19.88 -0.16 -4.19
C SER A 119 20.85 0.12 -3.04
N ASP A 120 20.53 1.11 -2.21
CA ASP A 120 21.34 1.60 -1.11
C ASP A 120 20.89 1.00 0.24
N GLY A 121 19.94 0.05 0.20
CA GLY A 121 19.39 -0.59 1.39
C GLY A 121 18.43 0.29 2.19
N GLN A 122 17.85 1.32 1.57
CA GLN A 122 16.86 2.19 2.18
C GLN A 122 15.45 1.77 1.76
N SER A 123 14.58 1.59 2.76
CA SER A 123 13.15 1.37 2.56
C SER A 123 12.40 2.70 2.37
N VAL A 124 11.23 2.64 1.74
CA VAL A 124 10.35 3.80 1.53
C VAL A 124 8.91 3.41 1.89
N ASP A 125 8.08 4.40 2.19
CA ASP A 125 6.63 4.21 2.37
C ASP A 125 5.88 4.95 1.28
N ILE A 126 4.65 4.52 0.99
CA ILE A 126 3.87 5.06 -0.12
C ILE A 126 2.44 5.36 0.33
N VAL A 127 2.00 6.60 0.08
CA VAL A 127 0.59 7.01 0.19
C VAL A 127 0.07 7.30 -1.21
N ALA A 128 -0.86 6.51 -1.69
CA ALA A 128 -1.32 6.56 -3.06
C ALA A 128 -2.82 6.83 -3.16
N HIS A 129 -3.22 7.71 -4.08
CA HIS A 129 -4.63 8.07 -4.27
C HIS A 129 -5.16 7.55 -5.61
N SER A 130 -6.37 6.97 -5.61
CA SER A 130 -7.06 6.56 -6.83
C SER A 130 -6.18 5.63 -7.69
N MET A 131 -6.00 5.93 -8.98
CA MET A 131 -5.09 5.21 -9.89
C MET A 131 -3.66 5.06 -9.35
N GLY A 132 -3.18 5.99 -8.51
CA GLY A 132 -1.86 5.92 -7.89
C GLY A 132 -1.64 4.63 -7.09
N GLY A 133 -2.68 4.09 -6.45
CA GLY A 133 -2.57 2.81 -5.74
C GLY A 133 -2.43 1.62 -6.69
N LEU A 134 -3.03 1.68 -7.89
CA LEU A 134 -2.81 0.67 -8.93
C LEU A 134 -1.39 0.77 -9.51
N ILE A 135 -0.87 1.99 -9.71
CA ILE A 135 0.54 2.21 -10.10
C ILE A 135 1.46 1.56 -9.06
N THR A 136 1.19 1.79 -7.77
CA THR A 136 1.98 1.25 -6.66
C THR A 136 1.90 -0.27 -6.60
N ARG A 137 0.69 -0.86 -6.61
CA ARG A 137 0.49 -2.32 -6.64
C ARG A 137 1.24 -2.98 -7.81
N VAL A 138 1.20 -2.38 -9.00
CA VAL A 138 1.92 -2.89 -10.17
C VAL A 138 3.44 -2.71 -10.03
N ALA A 139 3.92 -1.63 -9.40
CA ALA A 139 5.35 -1.41 -9.16
C ALA A 139 5.96 -2.54 -8.33
N LEU A 140 5.31 -2.89 -7.21
CA LEU A 140 5.77 -3.97 -6.33
C LEU A 140 5.58 -5.35 -6.97
N LEU A 141 4.39 -5.65 -7.50
CA LEU A 141 4.11 -6.93 -8.14
C LEU A 141 5.03 -7.18 -9.34
N GLY A 142 5.18 -6.19 -10.23
CA GLY A 142 6.02 -6.30 -11.42
C GLY A 142 7.49 -6.55 -11.10
N SER A 143 7.99 -5.89 -10.05
CA SER A 143 9.37 -6.10 -9.56
C SER A 143 9.54 -7.51 -8.98
N ALA A 144 8.63 -7.94 -8.11
CA ALA A 144 8.68 -9.26 -7.48
C ALA A 144 8.52 -10.42 -8.47
N LYS A 145 7.72 -10.23 -9.54
CA LYS A 145 7.53 -11.22 -10.61
C LYS A 145 8.59 -11.13 -11.72
N GLY A 146 9.52 -10.19 -11.65
CA GLY A 146 10.56 -9.99 -12.66
C GLY A 146 10.00 -9.61 -14.05
N TRP A 147 8.93 -8.83 -14.09
CA TRP A 147 8.36 -8.35 -15.35
C TRP A 147 9.36 -7.46 -16.10
N ALA A 148 9.40 -7.58 -17.43
CA ALA A 148 10.25 -6.74 -18.26
C ALA A 148 10.02 -5.25 -17.97
N GLY A 149 11.11 -4.52 -17.73
CA GLY A 149 11.11 -3.09 -17.40
C GLY A 149 11.06 -2.77 -15.91
N PHE A 150 10.92 -3.76 -15.02
CA PHE A 150 10.92 -3.57 -13.56
C PHE A 150 12.27 -3.98 -12.95
N PRO A 151 12.69 -3.36 -11.84
CA PRO A 151 13.84 -3.82 -11.07
C PRO A 151 13.57 -5.19 -10.42
N LYS A 152 14.61 -5.87 -9.96
CA LYS A 152 14.49 -7.24 -9.40
C LYS A 152 13.87 -7.29 -8.00
N LYS A 153 13.87 -6.18 -7.28
CA LYS A 153 13.31 -6.04 -5.93
C LYS A 153 12.93 -4.58 -5.68
N LEU A 154 12.00 -4.37 -4.76
CA LEU A 154 11.74 -3.10 -4.12
C LEU A 154 11.74 -3.32 -2.61
N ASP A 155 12.23 -2.34 -1.87
CA ASP A 155 12.15 -2.29 -0.41
C ASP A 155 11.14 -1.20 -0.06
N VAL A 156 9.94 -1.64 0.33
CA VAL A 156 8.80 -0.78 0.66
C VAL A 156 8.19 -1.31 1.94
N GLY A 157 8.19 -0.48 2.99
CA GLY A 157 7.67 -0.82 4.31
C GLY A 157 6.15 -0.78 4.32
N ASP A 158 5.58 0.41 4.17
CA ASP A 158 4.13 0.60 4.27
C ASP A 158 3.53 1.16 2.97
N VAL A 159 2.36 0.63 2.58
CA VAL A 159 1.56 1.16 1.47
C VAL A 159 0.15 1.47 1.93
N VAL A 160 -0.21 2.74 1.83
CA VAL A 160 -1.58 3.22 2.02
C VAL A 160 -2.21 3.54 0.66
N THR A 161 -3.39 3.00 0.40
CA THR A 161 -4.18 3.39 -0.77
C THR A 161 -5.47 4.11 -0.37
N LEU A 162 -5.79 5.19 -1.06
CA LEU A 162 -6.92 6.08 -0.79
C LEU A 162 -7.87 6.02 -1.99
N GLY A 163 -8.98 5.30 -1.87
CA GLY A 163 -10.01 5.22 -2.92
C GLY A 163 -9.50 4.57 -4.21
N THR A 164 -8.54 3.65 -4.12
CA THR A 164 -7.93 3.02 -5.30
C THR A 164 -8.88 2.00 -5.93
N PRO A 165 -9.13 2.03 -7.25
CA PRO A 165 -10.06 1.09 -7.88
C PRO A 165 -9.45 -0.31 -8.06
N HIS A 166 -9.17 -1.02 -6.95
CA HIS A 166 -8.61 -2.38 -6.98
C HIS A 166 -9.51 -3.37 -7.73
N GLN A 167 -10.82 -3.15 -7.69
CA GLN A 167 -11.82 -3.94 -8.45
C GLN A 167 -12.53 -3.10 -9.52
N GLY A 168 -12.01 -1.91 -9.80
CA GLY A 168 -12.47 -1.02 -10.86
C GLY A 168 -13.29 0.18 -10.43
N ILE A 169 -13.50 1.08 -11.37
CA ILE A 169 -14.24 2.35 -11.22
C ILE A 169 -15.75 2.17 -11.35
N SER A 170 -16.53 3.08 -10.76
CA SER A 170 -17.99 3.06 -10.78
C SER A 170 -18.62 3.54 -12.10
N LYS A 171 -17.87 4.29 -12.92
CA LYS A 171 -18.36 4.87 -14.21
C LYS A 171 -17.44 4.47 -15.37
N PRO A 172 -17.50 3.21 -15.84
CA PRO A 172 -16.55 2.68 -16.82
C PRO A 172 -16.51 3.47 -18.13
N ASP A 173 -17.65 4.02 -18.55
CA ASP A 173 -17.80 4.70 -19.85
C ASP A 173 -17.55 6.22 -19.79
N ALA A 174 -17.09 6.76 -18.65
CA ALA A 174 -16.88 8.20 -18.50
C ALA A 174 -15.72 8.77 -19.34
N ASN A 175 -14.73 7.95 -19.68
CA ASN A 175 -13.60 8.32 -20.55
C ASN A 175 -13.15 7.11 -21.39
N ASP A 176 -12.40 7.37 -22.46
CA ASP A 176 -12.01 6.34 -23.44
C ASP A 176 -10.49 6.21 -23.66
N ASP A 177 -9.67 6.92 -22.90
CA ASP A 177 -8.21 6.79 -22.90
C ASP A 177 -7.75 5.45 -22.30
N THR A 178 -6.47 5.14 -22.53
CA THR A 178 -5.87 3.86 -22.14
C THR A 178 -5.88 3.63 -20.62
N GLN A 179 -5.65 4.66 -19.81
CA GLN A 179 -5.61 4.53 -18.36
C GLN A 179 -7.00 4.28 -17.79
N TRP A 180 -8.01 5.04 -18.23
CA TRP A 180 -9.38 4.83 -17.79
C TRP A 180 -9.90 3.45 -18.18
N LYS A 181 -9.64 3.01 -19.42
CA LYS A 181 -9.94 1.64 -19.89
C LYS A 181 -9.31 0.56 -19.01
N SER A 182 -8.07 0.78 -18.56
CA SER A 182 -7.37 -0.14 -17.68
C SER A 182 -8.05 -0.26 -16.31
N MET A 183 -8.76 0.78 -15.83
CA MET A 183 -9.43 0.76 -14.53
C MET A 183 -10.90 0.30 -14.60
N ARG A 184 -11.44 0.00 -15.80
CA ARG A 184 -12.81 -0.52 -15.93
C ARG A 184 -12.93 -1.90 -15.26
N PRO A 185 -14.02 -2.20 -14.53
CA PRO A 185 -14.27 -3.54 -14.03
C PRO A 185 -14.17 -4.59 -15.14
N GLY A 186 -13.47 -5.70 -14.89
CA GLY A 186 -13.25 -6.77 -15.88
C GLY A 186 -12.28 -6.41 -17.02
N SER A 187 -11.51 -5.32 -16.91
CA SER A 187 -10.41 -5.07 -17.83
C SER A 187 -9.33 -6.13 -17.65
N THR A 188 -8.63 -6.50 -18.72
CA THR A 188 -7.48 -7.42 -18.64
C THR A 188 -6.42 -6.94 -17.65
N PHE A 189 -6.28 -5.62 -17.47
CA PHE A 189 -5.38 -5.05 -16.48
C PHE A 189 -5.78 -5.42 -15.05
N LEU A 190 -7.05 -5.25 -14.67
CA LEU A 190 -7.53 -5.60 -13.33
C LEU A 190 -7.63 -7.11 -13.14
N ASP A 191 -8.04 -7.86 -14.17
CA ASP A 191 -8.10 -9.33 -14.10
C ASP A 191 -6.73 -9.91 -13.73
N VAL A 192 -5.64 -9.41 -14.34
CA VAL A 192 -4.28 -9.81 -13.97
C VAL A 192 -3.97 -9.50 -12.50
N LEU A 193 -4.38 -8.34 -11.99
CA LEU A 193 -4.15 -7.99 -10.57
C LEU A 193 -4.98 -8.82 -9.60
N GLN A 194 -6.13 -9.33 -10.06
CA GLN A 194 -7.07 -10.12 -9.27
C GLN A 194 -6.81 -11.64 -9.33
N GLU A 195 -5.95 -12.10 -10.26
CA GLU A 195 -5.48 -13.49 -10.26
C GLU A 195 -4.97 -13.89 -8.85
N PRO A 196 -5.35 -15.06 -8.30
CA PRO A 196 -5.00 -15.45 -6.93
C PRO A 196 -3.52 -15.24 -6.59
N LYS A 197 -2.61 -15.68 -7.47
CA LYS A 197 -1.15 -15.55 -7.33
C LYS A 197 -0.59 -14.11 -7.33
N ASN A 198 -1.43 -13.11 -7.60
CA ASN A 198 -1.09 -11.68 -7.69
C ASN A 198 -1.86 -10.84 -6.64
N GLN A 199 -2.64 -11.46 -5.76
CA GLN A 199 -3.35 -10.77 -4.68
C GLN A 199 -2.38 -10.36 -3.56
N LEU A 200 -2.77 -9.38 -2.73
CA LEU A 200 -1.91 -8.81 -1.67
C LEU A 200 -1.62 -9.80 -0.53
N GLY A 201 -2.37 -10.90 -0.40
CA GLY A 201 -2.09 -11.96 0.58
C GLY A 201 -1.01 -12.95 0.16
N GLU A 202 -0.45 -12.79 -1.04
CA GLU A 202 0.54 -13.71 -1.58
C GLU A 202 1.97 -13.33 -1.18
N LYS A 203 2.88 -14.31 -1.26
CA LYS A 203 4.28 -14.16 -0.83
C LYS A 203 5.01 -12.94 -1.41
N TRP A 204 4.63 -12.47 -2.60
CA TRP A 204 5.29 -11.32 -3.25
C TRP A 204 5.06 -10.01 -2.49
N ALA A 205 3.96 -9.89 -1.75
CA ALA A 205 3.60 -8.71 -0.97
C ALA A 205 4.08 -8.81 0.49
N SER A 206 4.63 -9.96 0.90
CA SER A 206 5.15 -10.18 2.25
C SER A 206 6.26 -9.18 2.57
N GLY A 207 6.18 -8.58 3.75
CA GLY A 207 7.13 -7.56 4.21
C GLY A 207 6.73 -6.13 3.86
N THR A 208 5.61 -5.93 3.17
CA THR A 208 4.95 -4.64 3.02
C THR A 208 3.60 -4.66 3.72
N ASP A 209 3.31 -3.70 4.60
CA ASP A 209 1.98 -3.54 5.21
C ASP A 209 1.05 -2.80 4.25
N TRP A 210 -0.12 -3.38 3.96
CA TRP A 210 -1.11 -2.81 3.07
C TRP A 210 -2.33 -2.29 3.83
N THR A 211 -2.46 -0.96 3.87
CA THR A 211 -3.63 -0.28 4.41
C THR A 211 -4.51 0.28 3.27
N LEU A 212 -5.75 -0.19 3.17
CA LEU A 212 -6.71 0.26 2.14
C LEU A 212 -7.83 1.13 2.75
N LEU A 213 -7.91 2.39 2.33
CA LEU A 213 -8.96 3.32 2.75
C LEU A 213 -9.99 3.50 1.62
N ALA A 214 -11.25 3.28 1.97
CA ALA A 214 -12.40 3.26 1.09
C ALA A 214 -13.54 4.12 1.67
N SER A 215 -14.45 4.59 0.83
CA SER A 215 -15.62 5.33 1.28
C SER A 215 -16.88 4.94 0.52
N ASP A 216 -18.01 4.89 1.24
CA ASP A 216 -19.33 4.69 0.65
C ASP A 216 -19.88 5.97 -0.03
N GLU A 217 -19.27 7.12 0.24
CA GLU A 217 -19.61 8.41 -0.39
C GLU A 217 -18.72 8.73 -1.59
N ASP A 218 -17.83 7.80 -1.97
CA ASP A 218 -17.00 7.91 -3.16
C ASP A 218 -17.80 7.51 -4.42
N ALA A 219 -18.15 8.52 -5.22
CA ALA A 219 -18.89 8.35 -6.47
C ALA A 219 -18.02 7.91 -7.67
N THR A 220 -16.69 7.86 -7.51
CA THR A 220 -15.73 7.46 -8.55
C THR A 220 -15.35 5.99 -8.39
N VAL A 221 -15.11 5.55 -7.16
CA VAL A 221 -14.73 4.18 -6.81
C VAL A 221 -15.60 3.73 -5.65
N SER A 222 -16.36 2.65 -5.83
CA SER A 222 -17.19 2.12 -4.74
C SER A 222 -16.35 1.72 -3.54
N GLY A 223 -16.90 1.84 -2.33
CA GLY A 223 -16.23 1.39 -1.12
C GLY A 223 -15.75 -0.06 -1.19
N GLU A 224 -16.52 -0.93 -1.86
CA GLU A 224 -16.15 -2.35 -2.07
C GLU A 224 -14.93 -2.52 -2.97
N SER A 225 -14.86 -1.76 -4.06
CA SER A 225 -13.71 -1.78 -4.96
C SER A 225 -12.47 -1.20 -4.29
N ALA A 226 -12.64 -0.08 -3.57
CA ALA A 226 -11.55 0.58 -2.87
C ALA A 226 -10.92 -0.26 -1.76
N MET A 227 -11.72 -1.09 -1.08
CA MET A 227 -11.24 -2.00 -0.05
C MET A 227 -10.83 -3.38 -0.58
N ASP A 228 -10.80 -3.59 -1.90
CA ASP A 228 -10.55 -4.88 -2.54
C ASP A 228 -11.35 -6.02 -1.86
N LYS A 229 -12.68 -5.87 -1.85
CA LYS A 229 -13.60 -6.73 -1.09
C LYS A 229 -13.37 -8.21 -1.41
N GLY A 230 -13.25 -9.02 -0.36
CA GLY A 230 -13.03 -10.48 -0.48
C GLY A 230 -11.56 -10.89 -0.61
N ASN A 231 -10.64 -9.94 -0.82
CA ASN A 231 -9.21 -10.20 -0.88
C ASN A 231 -8.51 -9.72 0.40
N HIS A 232 -7.30 -10.21 0.66
CA HIS A 232 -6.52 -9.80 1.81
C HIS A 232 -5.96 -8.37 1.65
N ALA A 233 -5.86 -7.66 2.78
CA ALA A 233 -4.95 -6.55 3.05
C ALA A 233 -4.74 -6.53 4.57
N ASP A 234 -3.61 -6.02 5.06
CA ASP A 234 -3.29 -6.00 6.49
C ASP A 234 -4.29 -5.14 7.26
N HIS A 235 -4.66 -4.00 6.68
CA HIS A 235 -5.62 -3.07 7.26
C HIS A 235 -6.62 -2.56 6.23
N LYS A 236 -7.89 -2.42 6.64
CA LYS A 236 -8.93 -1.80 5.82
C LYS A 236 -9.76 -0.83 6.62
N PHE A 237 -10.06 0.31 6.01
CA PHE A 237 -10.96 1.32 6.53
C PHE A 237 -12.03 1.62 5.48
N ARG A 238 -13.30 1.53 5.87
CA ARG A 238 -14.45 1.87 5.02
C ARG A 238 -15.28 2.93 5.73
N TYR A 239 -15.15 4.16 5.28
CA TYR A 239 -15.93 5.29 5.75
C TYR A 239 -17.39 5.14 5.29
N LYS A 240 -18.32 5.20 6.24
CA LYS A 240 -19.77 5.05 5.99
C LYS A 240 -20.36 6.34 5.43
N THR A 241 -21.58 6.27 4.91
CA THR A 241 -22.33 7.45 4.46
C THR A 241 -22.78 8.33 5.62
N GLY A 242 -22.96 9.64 5.38
CA GLY A 242 -23.53 10.55 6.38
C GLY A 242 -22.49 11.17 7.31
N ASN A 243 -21.21 10.98 7.00
CA ASN A 243 -20.12 11.64 7.72
C ASN A 243 -20.06 13.14 7.41
N ASP A 244 -19.74 13.95 8.42
CA ASP A 244 -19.52 15.37 8.25
C ASP A 244 -18.38 15.63 7.26
N GLY A 245 -18.61 16.55 6.32
CA GLY A 245 -17.66 16.90 5.27
C GLY A 245 -17.68 16.00 4.03
N LYS A 246 -18.49 14.92 4.04
CA LYS A 246 -18.60 13.88 2.98
C LYS A 246 -17.24 13.29 2.60
N VAL A 247 -17.00 12.03 2.92
CA VAL A 247 -15.74 11.35 2.58
C VAL A 247 -15.74 10.98 1.09
N SER A 248 -15.64 11.98 0.21
CA SER A 248 -15.61 11.79 -1.24
C SER A 248 -14.29 11.20 -1.72
N HIS A 249 -14.21 10.87 -3.02
CA HIS A 249 -12.98 10.39 -3.67
C HIS A 249 -11.75 11.26 -3.35
N SER A 250 -11.90 12.59 -3.44
CA SER A 250 -10.81 13.52 -3.07
C SER A 250 -10.77 13.81 -1.58
N GLY A 251 -11.88 13.65 -0.85
CA GLY A 251 -11.94 13.83 0.60
C GLY A 251 -10.98 12.90 1.35
N LEU A 252 -10.78 11.68 0.84
CA LEU A 252 -9.85 10.70 1.43
C LEU A 252 -8.40 11.19 1.58
N ARG A 253 -7.97 12.18 0.77
CA ARG A 253 -6.62 12.78 0.85
C ARG A 253 -6.59 14.20 1.43
N LYS A 254 -7.74 14.73 1.85
CA LYS A 254 -7.90 16.12 2.33
C LYS A 254 -8.41 16.23 3.76
N LEU A 255 -9.22 15.27 4.20
CA LEU A 255 -9.86 15.32 5.51
C LEU A 255 -8.84 14.90 6.60
N THR A 256 -8.44 15.88 7.41
CA THR A 256 -7.34 15.75 8.42
C THR A 256 -7.82 15.71 9.86
N SER A 257 -9.07 16.06 10.13
CA SER A 257 -9.65 16.12 11.47
C SER A 257 -11.14 15.77 11.43
N GLY A 258 -11.74 15.56 12.60
CA GLY A 258 -13.12 15.12 12.75
C GLY A 258 -13.23 13.72 13.34
N LYS A 259 -14.47 13.29 13.55
CA LYS A 259 -14.83 11.95 13.98
C LYS A 259 -15.66 11.31 12.89
N TYR A 260 -15.33 10.08 12.54
CA TYR A 260 -15.94 9.43 11.40
C TYR A 260 -16.61 8.12 11.80
N GLU A 261 -17.83 7.93 11.30
CA GLU A 261 -18.46 6.64 11.22
C GLU A 261 -17.75 5.80 10.17
N LEU A 262 -17.10 4.73 10.61
CA LEU A 262 -16.39 3.83 9.72
C LEU A 262 -16.46 2.39 10.22
N ARG A 263 -16.26 1.48 9.27
CA ARG A 263 -15.89 0.10 9.53
C ARG A 263 -14.40 -0.06 9.33
N TYR A 264 -13.71 -0.71 10.24
CA TYR A 264 -12.30 -1.05 10.05
C TYR A 264 -12.06 -2.55 10.26
N TRP A 265 -10.94 -3.04 9.74
CA TRP A 265 -10.51 -4.42 9.86
C TRP A 265 -8.99 -4.46 9.93
N HIS A 266 -8.46 -5.17 10.93
CA HIS A 266 -7.06 -5.57 11.00
C HIS A 266 -6.97 -7.08 10.77
N ALA A 267 -6.12 -7.52 9.84
CA ALA A 267 -6.00 -8.92 9.46
C ALA A 267 -5.61 -9.83 10.64
N SER A 268 -4.82 -9.31 11.58
CA SER A 268 -4.42 -9.99 12.82
C SER A 268 -5.60 -10.31 13.75
N GLU A 269 -6.66 -9.51 13.71
CA GLU A 269 -7.87 -9.70 14.53
C GLU A 269 -8.89 -10.65 13.88
N GLY A 270 -8.85 -10.76 12.54
CA GLY A 270 -9.74 -11.63 11.77
C GLY A 270 -11.21 -11.20 11.73
N THR A 271 -11.60 -10.11 12.39
CA THR A 271 -12.96 -9.58 12.41
C THR A 271 -13.01 -8.08 12.13
N SER A 272 -14.13 -7.60 11.55
CA SER A 272 -14.34 -6.17 11.32
C SER A 272 -15.02 -5.49 12.51
N HIS A 273 -14.70 -4.23 12.73
CA HIS A 273 -15.22 -3.39 13.81
C HIS A 273 -15.91 -2.15 13.25
N ASP A 274 -17.02 -1.74 13.87
CA ASP A 274 -17.72 -0.49 13.54
C ASP A 274 -17.49 0.53 14.66
N THR A 275 -17.26 1.79 14.31
CA THR A 275 -17.08 2.89 15.26
C THR A 275 -17.67 4.19 14.72
N SER A 276 -18.15 5.06 15.62
CA SER A 276 -18.53 6.45 15.33
C SER A 276 -17.46 7.47 15.72
N ASN A 277 -16.35 7.00 16.30
CA ASN A 277 -15.22 7.82 16.73
C ASN A 277 -13.95 7.48 15.92
N GLY A 278 -14.13 7.11 14.65
CA GLY A 278 -13.06 6.79 13.73
C GLY A 278 -12.21 8.02 13.38
N TRP A 279 -10.97 7.76 12.97
CA TRP A 279 -10.04 8.81 12.55
C TRP A 279 -10.43 9.43 11.22
N ALA A 280 -9.94 10.64 10.97
CA ALA A 280 -9.99 11.22 9.64
C ALA A 280 -9.12 10.41 8.64
N PRO A 281 -9.47 10.35 7.34
CA PRO A 281 -8.73 9.62 6.33
C PRO A 281 -7.22 9.90 6.31
N VAL A 282 -6.81 11.17 6.35
CA VAL A 282 -5.38 11.52 6.34
C VAL A 282 -4.68 11.08 7.63
N LYS A 283 -5.38 11.15 8.77
CA LYS A 283 -4.85 10.66 10.05
C LYS A 283 -4.64 9.14 10.03
N ALA A 284 -5.59 8.39 9.48
CA ALA A 284 -5.44 6.94 9.31
C ALA A 284 -4.27 6.60 8.39
N ALA A 285 -4.09 7.34 7.28
CA ALA A 285 -2.92 7.17 6.40
C ALA A 285 -1.59 7.47 7.12
N TYR A 286 -1.54 8.54 7.93
CA TYR A 286 -0.35 8.87 8.72
C TYR A 286 -0.01 7.76 9.73
N ASN A 287 -1.00 7.29 10.49
CA ASN A 287 -0.76 6.26 11.49
C ASN A 287 -0.29 4.93 10.86
N ALA A 288 -0.78 4.61 9.66
CA ALA A 288 -0.31 3.46 8.89
C ALA A 288 1.20 3.51 8.64
N VAL A 289 1.70 4.63 8.09
CA VAL A 289 3.12 4.74 7.71
C VAL A 289 4.05 5.11 8.89
N ALA A 290 3.53 5.77 9.93
CA ALA A 290 4.39 6.36 10.97
C ALA A 290 4.38 5.62 12.31
N LYS A 291 3.36 4.78 12.59
CA LYS A 291 3.18 4.19 13.93
C LYS A 291 3.11 2.66 13.95
N ASN A 292 2.86 2.04 12.80
CA ASN A 292 2.99 0.61 12.49
C ASN A 292 2.51 -0.43 13.54
N THR A 293 1.79 -0.05 14.60
CA THR A 293 1.34 -0.94 15.70
C THR A 293 0.27 -0.36 16.64
N ASP A 294 0.08 0.97 16.73
CA ASP A 294 -0.94 1.58 17.61
C ASP A 294 -2.23 1.93 16.83
N TRP A 295 -3.07 0.92 16.58
CA TRP A 295 -4.38 1.06 15.92
C TRP A 295 -5.53 1.19 16.93
#